data_AF-A0A7J6Q8Y3-F1
#
_entry.id   AF-A0A7J6Q8Y3-F1
#
_cell.length_a   1.000
_cell.length_b   1.000
_cell.length_c   1.000
_cell.angle_alpha   90.00
_cell.angle_beta   90.00
_cell.angle_gamma   90.00
#
_symmetry.space_group_name_H-M   'P 1'
#
loop_
_entity.id
_entity.type
_entity.pdbx_description
1 polymer ?
#
loop_
_entity_poly.entity_id
_entity_poly.type
_entity_poly.pdbx_seq_one_letter_code
_entity_poly.pdbx_strand_id
1 'polypeptide(L)'
;MGGVWLRNASVAAIALYLSWRGWKHLSTWQLVTLLWIAAVHTTTAFLNATRLCPGFPGKSRTSGSLNLFRTVLLWPFFLFQWGYVSTAFLIHLLLAGGWNPAESCAEVSSGLFVGDIMASAFDNEWDVVLDVTNEIPRLSSSQDYHCIPTWDGTAPTVKQLDEACDYIQPFLKKKNKSGRILIHCAHGKGRSVTVMT
;
A
#
# COMPACT_ATOMS: atom_id res chain seq x y z
N MET A 1 9.38 2.75 -14.79
CA MET A 1 8.48 2.93 -13.63
C MET A 1 7.24 3.71 -14.08
N GLY A 2 6.12 3.05 -14.35
CA GLY A 2 4.91 3.70 -14.87
C GLY A 2 3.62 2.89 -14.67
N GLY A 3 3.55 2.07 -13.63
CA GLY A 3 2.55 0.99 -13.57
C GLY A 3 1.19 1.33 -12.95
N VAL A 4 1.13 2.23 -11.97
CA VAL A 4 -0.09 2.40 -11.15
C VAL A 4 -1.08 3.37 -11.78
N TRP A 5 -0.64 4.57 -12.17
CA TRP A 5 -1.52 5.52 -12.87
C TRP A 5 -1.99 4.96 -14.21
N LEU A 6 -1.13 4.25 -14.96
CA LEU A 6 -1.50 3.63 -16.23
C LEU A 6 -2.53 2.52 -16.03
N ARG A 7 -2.36 1.67 -15.01
CA ARG A 7 -3.36 0.65 -14.65
C ARG A 7 -4.72 1.28 -14.34
N ASN A 8 -4.74 2.32 -13.51
CA ASN A 8 -5.97 3.03 -13.15
C ASN A 8 -6.61 3.70 -14.39
N ALA A 9 -5.81 4.33 -15.24
CA ALA A 9 -6.29 4.92 -16.50
C ALA A 9 -6.90 3.87 -17.44
N SER A 10 -6.28 2.69 -17.56
CA SER A 10 -6.81 1.57 -18.36
C SER A 10 -8.15 1.06 -17.83
N VAL A 11 -8.27 0.86 -16.51
CA VAL A 11 -9.55 0.44 -15.90
C VAL A 11 -10.64 1.49 -16.14
N ALA A 12 -10.32 2.78 -16.00
CA ALA A 12 -11.26 3.85 -16.29
C ALA A 12 -11.69 3.86 -17.77
N ALA A 13 -10.76 3.72 -18.70
CA ALA A 13 -11.06 3.66 -20.13
C ALA A 13 -11.96 2.47 -20.50
N ILE A 14 -11.69 1.29 -19.93
CA ILE A 14 -12.53 0.09 -20.12
C ILE A 14 -13.95 0.33 -19.57
N ALA A 15 -14.07 0.88 -18.35
CA ALA A 15 -15.37 1.15 -17.74
C ALA A 15 -16.19 2.18 -18.54
N LEU A 16 -15.56 3.21 -19.07
CA LEU A 16 -16.19 4.19 -19.98
C LEU A 16 -16.62 3.55 -21.30
N TYR A 17 -15.75 2.73 -21.90
CA TYR A 17 -16.05 2.02 -23.14
C TYR A 17 -17.26 1.09 -22.98
N LEU A 18 -17.29 0.31 -21.89
CA LEU A 18 -18.42 -0.59 -21.57
C LEU A 18 -19.71 0.19 -21.30
N SER A 19 -19.63 1.31 -20.58
CA SER A 19 -20.77 2.21 -20.36
C SER A 19 -21.33 2.73 -21.67
N TRP A 20 -20.46 3.19 -22.57
CA TRP A 20 -20.85 3.76 -23.87
C TRP A 20 -21.48 2.71 -24.80
N ARG A 21 -20.83 1.54 -24.94
CA ARG A 21 -21.35 0.43 -25.75
C ARG A 21 -22.64 -0.18 -25.18
N GLY A 22 -22.72 -0.26 -23.85
CA GLY A 22 -23.80 -0.93 -23.14
C GLY A 22 -24.99 -0.05 -22.79
N TRP A 23 -24.98 1.26 -23.06
CA TRP A 23 -26.00 2.21 -22.57
C TRP A 23 -27.46 1.80 -22.85
N LYS A 24 -27.72 1.12 -23.97
CA LYS A 24 -29.08 0.65 -24.34
C LYS A 24 -29.47 -0.70 -23.72
N HIS A 25 -28.51 -1.44 -23.18
CA HIS A 25 -28.69 -2.83 -22.71
C HIS A 25 -28.42 -3.02 -21.22
N LEU A 26 -27.69 -2.09 -20.61
CA LEU A 26 -27.38 -2.09 -19.19
C LEU A 26 -28.52 -1.44 -18.41
N SER A 27 -28.80 -1.98 -17.23
CA SER A 27 -29.68 -1.32 -16.28
C SER A 27 -29.06 -0.01 -15.77
N THR A 28 -29.89 0.89 -15.26
CA THR A 28 -29.43 2.15 -14.64
C THR A 28 -28.37 1.91 -13.57
N TRP A 29 -28.53 0.87 -12.75
CA TRP A 29 -27.57 0.52 -11.70
C TRP A 29 -26.22 0.10 -12.27
N GLN A 30 -26.21 -0.74 -13.31
CA GLN A 30 -24.96 -1.17 -13.96
C GLN A 30 -24.22 0.02 -14.57
N LEU A 31 -24.94 0.95 -15.21
CA LEU A 31 -24.34 2.17 -15.76
C LEU A 31 -23.75 3.05 -14.67
N VAL A 32 -24.50 3.30 -13.59
CA VAL A 32 -24.02 4.07 -12.45
C VAL A 32 -22.77 3.43 -11.85
N THR A 33 -22.73 2.10 -11.69
CA THR A 33 -21.56 1.39 -11.18
C THR A 33 -20.35 1.53 -12.10
N LEU A 34 -20.51 1.36 -13.41
CA LEU A 34 -19.38 1.52 -14.35
C LEU A 34 -18.86 2.95 -14.40
N LEU A 35 -19.75 3.95 -14.39
CA LEU A 35 -19.36 5.35 -14.32
C LEU A 35 -18.68 5.69 -13.00
N TRP A 36 -19.12 5.08 -11.90
CA TRP A 36 -18.47 5.20 -10.59
C TRP A 36 -17.04 4.65 -10.61
N ILE A 37 -16.86 3.44 -11.15
CA ILE A 37 -15.53 2.83 -11.34
C ILE A 37 -14.66 3.76 -12.18
N ALA A 38 -15.17 4.27 -13.31
CA ALA A 38 -14.44 5.20 -14.15
C ALA A 38 -14.03 6.48 -13.41
N ALA A 39 -14.94 7.08 -12.65
CA ALA A 39 -14.66 8.30 -11.88
C ALA A 39 -13.59 8.09 -10.80
N VAL A 40 -13.71 7.01 -10.02
CA VAL A 40 -12.75 6.66 -8.96
C VAL A 40 -11.36 6.42 -9.57
N HIS A 41 -11.26 5.58 -10.60
CA HIS A 41 -9.96 5.26 -11.19
C HIS A 41 -9.34 6.44 -11.96
N THR A 42 -10.15 7.29 -12.60
CA THR A 42 -9.66 8.53 -13.21
C THR A 42 -9.09 9.48 -12.16
N THR A 43 -9.82 9.66 -11.05
CA THR A 43 -9.38 10.51 -9.93
C THR A 43 -8.09 9.98 -9.33
N THR A 44 -8.00 8.68 -9.06
CA THR A 44 -6.78 8.06 -8.52
C THR A 44 -5.61 8.14 -9.50
N ALA A 45 -5.84 7.91 -10.80
CA ALA A 45 -4.80 8.07 -11.82
C ALA A 45 -4.28 9.51 -11.85
N PHE A 46 -5.18 10.50 -11.83
CA PHE A 46 -4.84 11.91 -11.82
C PHE A 46 -4.05 12.31 -10.57
N LEU A 47 -4.51 11.95 -9.37
CA LEU A 47 -3.82 12.25 -8.11
C LEU A 47 -2.44 11.59 -8.03
N ASN A 48 -2.32 10.35 -8.51
CA ASN A 48 -1.06 9.63 -8.56
C ASN A 48 -0.07 10.28 -9.55
N ALA A 49 -0.53 10.62 -10.75
CA ALA A 49 0.29 11.24 -11.80
C ALA A 49 0.76 12.64 -11.42
N THR A 50 -0.10 13.43 -10.79
CA THR A 50 0.23 14.80 -10.35
C THR A 50 0.92 14.84 -8.98
N ARG A 51 1.01 13.70 -8.28
CA ARG A 51 1.49 13.59 -6.89
C ARG A 51 0.74 14.50 -5.91
N LEU A 52 -0.48 14.89 -6.27
CA LEU A 52 -1.35 15.67 -5.40
C LEU A 52 -1.93 14.76 -4.30
N CYS A 53 -1.91 15.25 -3.07
CA CYS A 53 -2.49 14.58 -1.90
C CYS A 53 -2.02 13.12 -1.73
N PRO A 54 -0.73 12.88 -1.41
CA PRO A 54 -0.21 11.54 -1.19
C PRO A 54 -0.96 10.77 -0.09
N GLY A 55 -1.55 11.46 0.89
CA GLY A 55 -2.41 10.86 1.93
C GLY A 55 -3.91 10.81 1.61
N PHE A 56 -4.33 10.96 0.34
CA PHE A 56 -5.75 11.05 -0.02
C PHE A 56 -6.61 9.86 0.46
N PRO A 57 -6.16 8.59 0.40
CA PRO A 57 -6.87 7.44 1.00
C PRO A 57 -7.15 7.60 2.49
N GLY A 58 -6.40 8.45 3.18
CA GLY A 58 -6.66 8.83 4.57
C GLY A 58 -6.26 7.77 5.57
N LYS A 59 -5.17 7.03 5.28
CA LYS A 59 -4.60 6.07 6.23
C LYS A 59 -4.00 6.81 7.43
N SER A 60 -4.37 6.35 8.62
CA SER A 60 -3.84 6.87 9.89
C SER A 60 -2.37 6.52 10.05
N ARG A 61 -1.56 7.49 10.49
CA ARG A 61 -0.13 7.29 10.71
C ARG A 61 0.17 6.33 11.86
N THR A 62 -0.63 6.33 12.92
CA THR A 62 -0.34 5.55 14.14
C THR A 62 -1.12 4.25 14.23
N SER A 63 -2.38 4.25 13.79
CA SER A 63 -3.21 3.03 13.80
C SER A 63 -3.12 2.26 12.49
N GLY A 64 -2.69 2.90 11.39
CA GLY A 64 -2.71 2.31 10.05
C GLY A 64 -4.11 1.95 9.55
N SER A 65 -5.15 2.45 10.22
CA SER A 65 -6.54 2.27 9.82
C SER A 65 -6.88 3.19 8.65
N LEU A 66 -7.71 2.69 7.73
CA LEU A 66 -8.25 3.47 6.63
C LEU A 66 -9.53 4.18 7.07
N ASN A 67 -9.72 5.41 6.59
CA ASN A 67 -10.93 6.16 6.86
C ASN A 67 -12.13 5.48 6.18
N LEU A 68 -13.12 5.03 6.96
CA LEU A 68 -14.27 4.26 6.45
C LEU A 68 -15.00 4.96 5.30
N PHE A 69 -15.27 6.26 5.42
CA PHE A 69 -15.97 7.01 4.37
C PHE A 69 -15.17 7.02 3.06
N ARG A 70 -13.85 7.26 3.15
CA ARG A 70 -12.97 7.22 1.97
C ARG A 70 -12.81 5.81 1.42
N THR A 71 -12.80 4.79 2.28
CA THR A 71 -12.78 3.38 1.86
C THR A 71 -14.03 3.01 1.08
N VAL A 72 -15.21 3.42 1.56
CA VAL A 72 -16.47 3.22 0.83
C VAL A 72 -16.47 4.03 -0.46
N LEU A 73 -16.03 5.29 -0.45
CA LEU A 73 -15.98 6.10 -1.66
C LEU A 73 -15.01 5.50 -2.71
N LEU A 74 -13.87 5.01 -2.27
CA LEU A 74 -12.83 4.50 -3.16
C LEU A 74 -12.85 2.97 -3.25
N TRP A 75 -13.97 2.33 -2.89
CA TRP A 75 -14.06 0.87 -2.84
C TRP A 75 -13.64 0.18 -4.14
N PRO A 76 -13.92 0.71 -5.36
CA PRO A 76 -13.45 0.06 -6.59
C PRO A 76 -11.92 0.03 -6.67
N PHE A 77 -11.27 1.13 -6.27
CA PHE A 77 -9.82 1.20 -6.23
C PHE A 77 -9.22 0.22 -5.21
N PHE A 78 -9.77 0.20 -3.99
CA PHE A 78 -9.31 -0.71 -2.94
C PHE A 78 -9.54 -2.17 -3.29
N LEU A 79 -10.63 -2.51 -3.97
CA LEU A 79 -10.94 -3.88 -4.39
C LEU A 79 -9.81 -4.48 -5.24
N PHE A 80 -9.30 -3.74 -6.21
CA PHE A 80 -8.20 -4.22 -7.06
C PHE A 80 -6.92 -4.44 -6.25
N GLN A 81 -6.60 -3.51 -5.36
CA GLN A 81 -5.37 -3.58 -4.58
C GLN A 81 -5.43 -4.69 -3.53
N TRP A 82 -6.54 -4.83 -2.82
CA TRP A 82 -6.74 -5.88 -1.83
C TRP A 82 -6.87 -7.23 -2.51
N GLY A 83 -7.56 -7.32 -3.65
CA GLY A 83 -7.61 -8.53 -4.46
C GLY A 83 -6.21 -8.99 -4.87
N TYR A 84 -5.32 -8.07 -5.23
CA TYR A 84 -3.92 -8.38 -5.50
C TYR A 84 -3.20 -8.97 -4.26
N VAL A 85 -3.28 -8.27 -3.12
CA VAL A 85 -2.62 -8.71 -1.87
C VAL A 85 -3.19 -10.05 -1.38
N SER A 86 -4.51 -10.22 -1.40
CA SER A 86 -5.19 -11.46 -1.03
C SER A 86 -4.80 -12.60 -1.97
N THR A 87 -4.67 -12.34 -3.27
CA THR A 87 -4.21 -13.37 -4.23
C THR A 87 -2.77 -13.78 -3.93
N ALA A 88 -1.89 -12.81 -3.67
CA ALA A 88 -0.51 -13.10 -3.27
C ALA A 88 -0.47 -13.92 -1.97
N PHE A 89 -1.32 -13.59 -1.00
CA PHE A 89 -1.46 -14.31 0.27
C PHE A 89 -1.91 -15.76 0.06
N LEU A 90 -2.95 -15.97 -0.75
CA LEU A 90 -3.47 -17.30 -1.08
C LEU A 90 -2.44 -18.15 -1.81
N ILE A 91 -1.67 -17.57 -2.74
CA ILE A 91 -0.60 -18.28 -3.43
C ILE A 91 0.46 -18.76 -2.44
N HIS A 92 0.89 -17.92 -1.49
CA HIS A 92 1.87 -18.32 -0.48
C HIS A 92 1.34 -19.44 0.42
N LEU A 93 0.09 -19.32 0.88
CA LEU A 93 -0.53 -20.33 1.74
C LEU A 93 -0.77 -21.67 1.04
N LEU A 94 -1.22 -21.65 -0.21
CA LEU A 94 -1.74 -22.84 -0.88
C LEU A 94 -0.75 -23.49 -1.85
N LEU A 95 0.15 -22.71 -2.46
CA LEU A 95 1.00 -23.18 -3.56
C LEU A 95 2.49 -23.14 -3.22
N ALA A 96 2.94 -22.15 -2.43
CA ALA A 96 4.35 -21.97 -2.10
C ALA A 96 4.83 -22.81 -0.90
N GLY A 97 3.98 -23.68 -0.34
CA GLY A 97 4.32 -24.49 0.83
C GLY A 97 4.35 -23.72 2.15
N GLY A 98 3.79 -22.50 2.18
CA GLY A 98 3.74 -21.64 3.36
C GLY A 98 4.45 -20.30 3.16
N TRP A 99 4.51 -19.51 4.23
CA TRP A 99 5.25 -18.24 4.26
C TRP A 99 6.70 -18.48 4.72
N ASN A 100 7.66 -17.95 3.97
CA ASN A 100 9.09 -17.98 4.30
C ASN A 100 9.62 -16.57 4.59
N PRO A 101 10.04 -16.25 5.83
CA PRO A 101 10.55 -14.93 6.19
C PRO A 101 11.71 -14.46 5.30
N ALA A 102 12.57 -15.39 4.86
CA ALA A 102 13.73 -15.09 4.04
C ALA A 102 13.38 -14.56 2.63
N GLU A 103 12.15 -14.80 2.16
CA GLU A 103 11.66 -14.33 0.86
C GLU A 103 10.91 -12.99 0.97
N SER A 104 10.39 -12.67 2.16
CA SER A 104 9.53 -11.51 2.40
C SER A 104 10.27 -10.33 3.03
N CYS A 105 11.44 -10.55 3.63
CA CYS A 105 12.26 -9.47 4.18
C CYS A 105 13.76 -9.79 4.12
N ALA A 106 14.58 -8.74 4.13
CA ALA A 106 16.02 -8.83 4.20
C ALA A 106 16.56 -7.85 5.24
N GLU A 107 17.54 -8.31 6.03
CA GLU A 107 18.29 -7.44 6.94
C GLU A 107 19.30 -6.62 6.15
N VAL A 108 19.21 -5.30 6.24
CA VAL A 108 20.10 -4.37 5.52
C VAL A 108 21.19 -3.82 6.44
N SER A 109 20.91 -3.74 7.74
CA SER A 109 21.86 -3.39 8.80
C SER A 109 21.39 -4.04 10.10
N SER A 110 22.25 -4.12 11.11
CA SER A 110 21.98 -4.83 12.37
C SER A 110 20.60 -4.48 12.95
N GLY A 111 19.68 -5.45 12.91
CA GLY A 111 18.29 -5.42 13.34
C GLY A 111 17.35 -4.51 12.50
N LEU A 112 17.76 -4.06 11.33
CA LEU A 112 17.00 -3.18 10.44
C LEU A 112 16.70 -3.93 9.14
N PHE A 113 15.42 -4.13 8.90
CA PHE A 113 14.91 -4.99 7.84
C PHE A 113 14.08 -4.19 6.85
N VAL A 114 14.20 -4.55 5.58
CA VAL A 114 13.30 -4.10 4.52
C VAL A 114 12.49 -5.28 4.04
N GLY A 115 11.17 -5.13 3.94
CA GLY A 115 10.30 -6.24 3.55
C GLY A 115 9.00 -5.84 2.86
N ASP A 116 8.20 -6.84 2.55
CA ASP A 116 6.91 -6.70 1.92
C ASP A 116 5.75 -6.78 2.94
N ILE A 117 4.52 -6.83 2.43
CA ILE A 117 3.33 -6.90 3.27
C ILE A 117 3.21 -8.22 4.04
N MET A 118 3.80 -9.31 3.54
CA MET A 118 3.77 -10.62 4.20
C MET A 118 4.67 -10.64 5.42
N ALA A 119 5.85 -10.02 5.33
CA ALA A 119 6.73 -9.83 6.49
C ALA A 119 6.02 -9.06 7.62
N SER A 120 5.22 -8.04 7.28
CA SER A 120 4.42 -7.33 8.27
C SER A 120 3.23 -8.13 8.80
N ALA A 121 2.68 -9.08 8.04
CA ALA A 121 1.44 -9.78 8.38
C ALA A 121 1.66 -11.06 9.18
N PHE A 122 2.74 -11.80 8.87
CA PHE A 122 2.98 -13.12 9.47
C PHE A 122 3.98 -13.11 10.62
N ASP A 123 4.90 -12.14 10.63
CA ASP A 123 5.88 -12.02 11.70
C ASP A 123 5.40 -11.01 12.75
N ASN A 124 5.30 -11.49 13.99
CA ASN A 124 4.84 -10.72 15.15
C ASN A 124 6.00 -10.26 16.05
N GLU A 125 7.25 -10.54 15.67
CA GLU A 125 8.44 -10.23 16.48
C GLU A 125 9.04 -8.85 16.14
N TRP A 126 8.35 -8.04 15.33
CA TRP A 126 8.80 -6.68 15.03
C TRP A 126 8.57 -5.76 16.21
N ASP A 127 9.65 -5.22 16.77
CA ASP A 127 9.56 -4.18 17.79
C ASP A 127 8.97 -2.90 17.20
N VAL A 128 9.45 -2.52 16.01
CA VAL A 128 9.04 -1.27 15.33
C VAL A 128 8.69 -1.56 13.88
N VAL A 129 7.58 -0.99 13.40
CA VAL A 129 7.15 -1.11 12.00
C VAL A 129 6.93 0.26 11.39
N LEU A 130 7.68 0.53 10.30
CA LEU A 130 7.45 1.66 9.41
C LEU A 130 6.76 1.19 8.13
N ASP A 131 5.49 1.56 7.98
CA ASP A 131 4.64 1.17 6.86
C ASP A 131 4.55 2.28 5.81
N VAL A 132 5.04 2.02 4.61
CA VAL A 132 5.08 2.99 3.51
C VAL A 132 3.92 2.78 2.52
N THR A 133 2.89 2.01 2.91
CA THR A 133 1.68 1.80 2.11
C THR A 133 0.58 2.77 2.49
N ASN A 134 -0.18 3.21 1.50
CA ASN A 134 -1.33 4.11 1.67
C ASN A 134 -2.66 3.37 1.50
N GLU A 135 -2.61 2.29 0.73
CA GLU A 135 -3.74 1.59 0.15
C GLU A 135 -4.12 0.30 0.90
N ILE A 136 -3.25 -0.18 1.77
CA ILE A 136 -3.41 -1.43 2.52
C ILE A 136 -3.56 -1.08 4.01
N PRO A 137 -4.57 -1.60 4.72
CA PRO A 137 -4.66 -1.41 6.17
C PRO A 137 -3.49 -2.09 6.89
N ARG A 138 -3.14 -1.60 8.08
CA ARG A 138 -2.11 -2.21 8.92
C ARG A 138 -2.41 -3.69 9.20
N LEU A 139 -1.39 -4.53 9.02
CA LEU A 139 -1.44 -5.96 9.35
C LEU A 139 -0.51 -6.35 10.50
N SER A 140 0.47 -5.52 10.86
CA SER A 140 1.39 -5.77 11.98
C SER A 140 0.72 -5.63 13.34
N SER A 141 1.15 -6.46 14.29
CA SER A 141 0.81 -6.39 15.72
C SER A 141 1.72 -5.46 16.54
N SER A 142 2.80 -4.92 15.97
CA SER A 142 3.80 -4.07 16.66
C SER A 142 3.20 -2.82 17.31
N GLN A 143 3.52 -2.54 18.56
CA GLN A 143 2.99 -1.36 19.25
C GLN A 143 3.63 -0.05 18.74
N ASP A 144 4.90 -0.10 18.34
CA ASP A 144 5.61 1.01 17.72
C ASP A 144 5.41 0.97 16.19
N TYR A 145 4.20 1.32 15.78
CA TYR A 145 3.83 1.45 14.37
C TYR A 145 3.79 2.90 13.93
N HIS A 146 4.37 3.18 12.76
CA HIS A 146 4.18 4.44 12.06
C HIS A 146 3.98 4.22 10.57
N CYS A 147 3.09 5.01 9.97
CA CYS A 147 2.80 4.95 8.55
C CYS A 147 3.15 6.26 7.86
N ILE A 148 3.84 6.11 6.72
CA ILE A 148 4.20 7.17 5.79
C ILE A 148 3.42 6.91 4.50
N PRO A 149 2.17 7.42 4.41
CA PRO A 149 1.26 7.07 3.34
C PRO A 149 1.85 7.53 2.00
N THR A 150 2.29 6.56 1.21
CA THR A 150 2.89 6.78 -0.10
C THR A 150 2.17 5.91 -1.11
N TRP A 151 1.69 6.54 -2.19
CA TRP A 151 1.00 5.81 -3.24
C TRP A 151 1.92 4.80 -3.89
N ASP A 152 1.37 3.62 -4.21
CA ASP A 152 2.07 2.65 -5.02
C ASP A 152 2.53 3.26 -6.36
N GLY A 153 3.73 2.90 -6.80
CA GLY A 153 4.37 3.45 -8.00
C GLY A 153 4.90 4.89 -7.88
N THR A 154 4.83 5.51 -6.70
CA THR A 154 5.43 6.83 -6.43
C THR A 154 6.52 6.73 -5.37
N ALA A 155 7.46 7.68 -5.38
CA ALA A 155 8.47 7.81 -4.34
C ALA A 155 7.92 8.67 -3.18
N PRO A 156 8.29 8.38 -1.93
CA PRO A 156 8.07 9.30 -0.82
C PRO A 156 8.68 10.68 -1.12
N THR A 157 8.05 11.74 -0.61
CA THR A 157 8.60 13.11 -0.67
C THR A 157 9.76 13.28 0.30
N VAL A 158 10.61 14.30 0.10
CA VAL A 158 11.73 14.60 1.02
C VAL A 158 11.24 14.75 2.47
N LYS A 159 10.15 15.50 2.68
CA LYS A 159 9.53 15.65 4.01
C LYS A 159 9.09 14.32 4.63
N GLN A 160 8.63 13.37 3.80
CA GLN A 160 8.26 12.04 4.26
C GLN A 160 9.49 11.19 4.59
N LEU A 161 10.60 11.38 3.87
CA LEU A 161 11.88 10.74 4.21
C LEU A 161 12.43 11.28 5.52
N ASP A 162 12.43 12.61 5.71
CA ASP A 162 12.84 13.24 6.97
C ASP A 162 12.00 12.69 8.13
N GLU A 163 10.68 12.59 7.96
CA GLU A 163 9.78 12.00 8.94
C GLU A 163 10.09 10.53 9.25
N ALA A 164 10.46 9.74 8.23
CA ALA A 164 10.88 8.35 8.42
C ALA A 164 12.15 8.26 9.28
N CYS A 165 13.13 9.12 8.96
CA CYS A 165 14.38 9.20 9.70
C CYS A 165 14.14 9.61 11.15
N ASP A 166 13.35 10.66 11.37
CA ASP A 166 13.01 11.16 12.71
C ASP A 166 12.30 10.11 13.55
N TYR A 167 11.42 9.31 12.94
CA TYR A 167 10.73 8.23 13.62
C TYR A 167 11.66 7.07 13.98
N ILE A 168 12.52 6.62 13.05
CA ILE A 168 13.36 5.42 13.23
C ILE A 168 14.62 5.71 14.07
N GLN A 169 15.20 6.90 13.96
CA GLN A 169 16.49 7.23 14.56
C GLN A 169 16.56 7.00 16.09
N PRO A 170 15.53 7.33 16.90
CA PRO A 170 15.53 7.02 18.33
C PRO A 170 15.64 5.52 18.63
N PHE A 171 15.02 4.66 17.82
CA PHE A 171 15.08 3.22 17.98
C PHE A 171 16.44 2.65 17.58
N LEU A 172 17.08 3.20 16.53
CA LEU A 172 18.44 2.85 16.15
C LEU A 172 19.48 3.28 17.21
N LYS A 173 19.30 4.44 17.85
CA LYS A 173 20.20 4.94 18.91
C LYS A 173 20.09 4.14 20.22
N LYS A 174 18.89 3.66 20.55
CA LYS A 174 18.65 2.82 21.74
C LYS A 174 19.23 1.40 21.59
N LYS A 175 19.73 1.04 20.41
CA LYS A 175 20.03 -0.32 19.98
C LYS A 175 21.32 -0.93 20.53
N ASN A 176 21.56 -0.73 21.83
CA ASN A 176 22.41 -1.61 22.63
C ASN A 176 21.72 -2.97 22.96
N LYS A 177 20.47 -3.19 22.52
CA LYS A 177 19.73 -4.46 22.65
C LYS A 177 18.88 -4.74 21.40
N SER A 178 19.18 -5.84 20.71
CA SER A 178 18.34 -6.78 19.92
C SER A 178 17.05 -6.36 19.16
N GLY A 179 16.66 -5.08 19.06
CA GLY A 179 15.36 -4.71 18.48
C GLY A 179 15.27 -4.90 16.96
N ARG A 180 14.19 -5.49 16.47
CA ARG A 180 13.90 -5.71 15.04
C ARG A 180 13.00 -4.58 14.51
N ILE A 181 13.52 -3.80 13.56
CA ILE A 181 12.81 -2.71 12.90
C ILE A 181 12.49 -3.15 11.47
N LEU A 182 11.20 -3.15 11.10
CA LEU A 182 10.77 -3.43 9.73
C LEU A 182 10.34 -2.15 9.02
N ILE A 183 10.95 -1.88 7.86
CA ILE A 183 10.45 -0.91 6.88
C ILE A 183 9.81 -1.69 5.74
N HIS A 184 8.51 -1.52 5.50
CA HIS A 184 7.83 -2.29 4.47
C HIS A 184 6.95 -1.46 3.54
N CYS A 185 6.69 -2.02 2.38
CA CYS A 185 5.62 -1.57 1.49
C CYS A 185 4.81 -2.79 1.01
N ALA A 186 4.06 -2.68 -0.09
CA ALA A 186 3.31 -3.82 -0.61
C ALA A 186 4.21 -4.99 -1.04
N HIS A 187 5.34 -4.69 -1.72
CA HIS A 187 6.24 -5.68 -2.33
C HIS A 187 7.67 -5.69 -1.80
N GLY A 188 8.01 -4.78 -0.90
CA GLY A 188 9.36 -4.66 -0.35
C GLY A 188 10.46 -4.21 -1.32
N LYS A 189 10.11 -3.68 -2.50
CA LYS A 189 11.08 -3.40 -3.58
C LYS A 189 11.23 -1.93 -3.98
N GLY A 190 10.19 -1.12 -3.79
CA GLY A 190 10.14 0.26 -4.30
C GLY A 190 10.19 1.29 -3.17
N ARG A 191 9.01 1.57 -2.61
CA ARG A 191 8.82 2.60 -1.57
C ARG A 191 9.67 2.35 -0.33
N SER A 192 9.64 1.13 0.20
CA SER A 192 10.41 0.76 1.41
C SER A 192 11.92 0.84 1.20
N VAL A 193 12.41 0.39 0.03
CA VAL A 193 13.83 0.51 -0.33
C VAL A 193 14.25 1.98 -0.47
N THR A 194 13.38 2.83 -1.03
CA THR A 194 13.66 4.28 -1.15
C THR A 194 13.76 4.98 0.21
N VAL A 195 13.04 4.49 1.23
CA VAL A 195 13.17 5.02 2.60
C VAL A 195 14.47 4.57 3.26
N MET A 196 15.03 3.44 2.83
CA MET A 196 16.23 2.85 3.42
C MET A 196 17.54 3.50 2.94
N THR A 197 17.54 4.11 1.74
CA THR A 197 18.72 4.75 1.12
C THR A 197 19.03 6.09 1.76
#